data_AF-A0A7K2Q750-F1
#
_entry.id   AF-A0A7K2Q750-F1
#
_cell.length_a   1.000
_cell.length_b   1.000
_cell.length_c   1.000
_cell.angle_alpha   90.00
_cell.angle_beta   90.00
_cell.angle_gamma   90.00
#
_symmetry.space_group_name_H-M   'P 1'
#
loop_
_entity.id
_entity.type
_entity.pdbx_description
1 polymer ?
#
loop_
_entity_poly.entity_id
_entity_poly.type
_entity_poly.pdbx_seq_one_letter_code
_entity_poly.pdbx_strand_id
1 'polypeptide(L)'
;EAAQRIDTTVELMARLVREYPAHIRFIVRERHGGVRRVRQAVAAQLDAFADEVAERLGADPLSRGWSAEDLLMLARLYVDHMVMTVSAYLAAGPDPEEWSAVTRTARRQLRLIHAGRLNWADARPRT
;
A
#
# COMPACT_ATOMS: atom_id res chain seq x y z
N GLU A 1 3.79 -18.78 -3.06
CA GLU A 1 3.19 -18.18 -1.84
C GLU A 1 3.12 -16.64 -1.90
N ALA A 2 4.24 -15.92 -2.04
CA ALA A 2 4.23 -14.45 -2.13
C ALA A 2 3.45 -13.90 -3.34
N ALA A 3 3.58 -14.52 -4.52
CA ALA A 3 2.82 -14.12 -5.72
C ALA A 3 1.30 -14.21 -5.48
N GLN A 4 0.83 -15.27 -4.82
CA GLN A 4 -0.58 -15.43 -4.47
C GLN A 4 -1.04 -14.33 -3.52
N ARG A 5 -0.25 -14.01 -2.49
CA ARG A 5 -0.56 -12.92 -1.56
C ARG A 5 -0.64 -11.57 -2.29
N ILE A 6 0.30 -11.29 -3.20
CA ILE A 6 0.28 -10.08 -4.03
C ILE A 6 -0.99 -10.02 -4.88
N ASP A 7 -1.35 -11.12 -5.54
CA ASP A 7 -2.55 -11.16 -6.39
C ASP A 7 -3.81 -10.93 -5.57
N THR A 8 -3.94 -11.59 -4.41
CA THR A 8 -5.05 -11.36 -3.48
C THR A 8 -5.11 -9.92 -2.99
N THR A 9 -3.98 -9.30 -2.64
CA THR A 9 -3.97 -7.89 -2.21
C THR A 9 -4.46 -6.96 -3.32
N VAL A 10 -3.99 -7.14 -4.56
CA VAL A 10 -4.43 -6.30 -5.69
C VAL A 10 -5.92 -6.50 -5.99
N GLU A 11 -6.42 -7.73 -5.91
CA GLU A 11 -7.84 -8.04 -6.08
C GLU A 11 -8.70 -7.40 -4.99
N LEU A 12 -8.24 -7.38 -3.74
CA LEU A 12 -8.92 -6.68 -2.65
C LEU A 12 -8.96 -5.17 -2.89
N MET A 13 -7.88 -4.55 -3.37
CA MET A 13 -7.88 -3.13 -3.74
C MET A 13 -8.87 -2.85 -4.87
N ALA A 14 -8.87 -3.67 -5.92
CA ALA A 14 -9.81 -3.56 -7.04
C ALA A 14 -11.28 -3.69 -6.57
N ARG A 15 -11.54 -4.66 -5.69
CA ARG A 15 -12.86 -4.87 -5.08
C ARG A 15 -13.31 -3.67 -4.25
N LEU A 16 -12.42 -3.11 -3.43
CA LEU A 16 -12.71 -1.95 -2.59
C LEU A 16 -13.18 -0.75 -3.42
N VAL A 17 -12.57 -0.50 -4.57
CA VAL A 17 -12.98 0.59 -5.48
C VAL A 17 -14.34 0.32 -6.10
N ARG A 18 -14.64 -0.94 -6.47
CA ARG A 18 -15.95 -1.32 -7.04
C ARG A 18 -17.08 -1.22 -6.02
N GLU A 19 -16.85 -1.67 -4.80
CA GLU A 19 -17.87 -1.69 -3.75
C GLU A 19 -18.08 -0.31 -3.10
N TYR A 20 -17.02 0.48 -2.94
CA TYR A 20 -17.06 1.74 -2.18
C TYR A 20 -16.46 2.94 -2.93
N PRO A 21 -16.83 3.21 -4.20
CA PRO A 21 -16.18 4.23 -5.03
C PRO A 21 -16.30 5.65 -4.46
N ALA A 22 -17.38 5.96 -3.74
CA ALA A 22 -17.57 7.27 -3.09
C ALA A 22 -16.60 7.49 -1.91
N HIS A 23 -16.38 6.45 -1.10
CA HIS A 23 -15.43 6.50 0.02
C HIS A 23 -13.99 6.66 -0.48
N ILE A 24 -13.63 5.93 -1.55
CA ILE A 24 -12.32 6.07 -2.18
C ILE A 24 -12.15 7.48 -2.77
N ARG A 25 -13.13 8.02 -3.48
CA ARG A 25 -13.11 9.41 -3.96
C ARG A 25 -12.86 10.41 -2.84
N PHE A 26 -13.54 10.24 -1.71
CA PHE A 26 -13.37 11.10 -0.55
C PHE A 26 -11.92 11.05 -0.02
N ILE A 27 -11.39 9.85 0.22
CA ILE A 27 -10.01 9.68 0.73
C ILE A 27 -8.99 10.31 -0.23
N VAL A 28 -9.11 10.04 -1.53
CA VAL A 28 -8.18 10.54 -2.56
C VAL A 28 -8.23 12.05 -2.66
N ARG A 29 -9.44 12.64 -2.67
CA ARG A 29 -9.62 14.10 -2.79
C ARG A 29 -9.14 14.84 -1.54
N GLU A 30 -9.52 14.38 -0.36
CA GLU A 30 -9.29 15.13 0.88
C GLU A 30 -7.84 15.00 1.38
N ARG A 31 -7.08 14.00 0.91
CA ARG A 31 -5.62 13.92 1.15
C ARG A 31 -4.87 15.18 0.67
N HIS A 32 -5.37 15.82 -0.39
CA HIS A 32 -4.85 17.09 -0.91
C HIS A 32 -5.89 18.24 -0.85
N GLY A 33 -7.01 18.01 -0.17
CA GLY A 33 -8.12 18.94 -0.10
C GLY A 33 -7.82 20.18 0.76
N GLY A 34 -8.60 21.23 0.55
CA GLY A 34 -8.43 22.53 1.23
C GLY A 34 -8.78 22.51 2.72
N VAL A 35 -9.60 21.56 3.18
CA VAL A 35 -10.02 21.50 4.59
C VAL A 35 -8.95 20.82 5.44
N ARG A 36 -8.10 21.63 6.08
CA ARG A 36 -6.97 21.17 6.91
C ARG A 36 -7.35 20.08 7.91
N ARG A 37 -8.48 20.24 8.60
CA ARG A 37 -8.94 19.30 9.64
C ARG A 37 -9.24 17.91 9.06
N VAL A 38 -9.88 17.84 7.91
CA VAL A 38 -10.19 16.57 7.24
C VAL A 38 -8.91 15.92 6.73
N ARG A 39 -8.03 16.70 6.09
CA ARG A 39 -6.72 16.20 5.63
C ARG A 39 -5.89 15.61 6.77
N GLN A 40 -5.85 16.27 7.92
CA GLN A 40 -5.15 15.78 9.12
C GLN A 40 -5.78 14.51 9.67
N ALA A 41 -7.11 14.42 9.69
CA ALA A 41 -7.80 13.21 10.12
C ALA A 41 -7.51 12.01 9.19
N VAL A 42 -7.55 12.22 7.87
CA VAL A 42 -7.20 11.18 6.88
C VAL A 42 -5.75 10.74 7.04
N ALA A 43 -4.82 11.69 7.18
CA ALA A 43 -3.40 11.37 7.41
C ALA A 43 -3.21 10.53 8.68
N ALA A 44 -3.80 10.95 9.81
CA ALA A 44 -3.69 10.22 11.07
C ALA A 44 -4.27 8.79 10.99
N GLN A 45 -5.34 8.57 10.23
CA GLN A 45 -5.89 7.23 10.02
C GLN A 45 -4.99 6.36 9.13
N LEU A 46 -4.37 6.93 8.10
CA LEU A 46 -3.41 6.20 7.27
C LEU A 46 -2.13 5.88 8.04
N ASP A 47 -1.68 6.77 8.93
CA ASP A 47 -0.54 6.53 9.81
C ASP A 47 -0.85 5.39 10.80
N ALA A 48 -2.03 5.41 11.45
CA ALA A 48 -2.47 4.32 12.31
C ALA A 48 -2.55 2.98 11.56
N PHE A 49 -3.04 3.00 10.31
CA PHE A 49 -3.04 1.80 9.48
C PHE A 49 -1.63 1.32 9.14
N ALA A 50 -0.68 2.23 8.91
CA ALA A 50 0.72 1.86 8.72
C ALA A 50 1.32 1.22 9.98
N ASP A 51 0.98 1.71 11.17
CA ASP A 51 1.42 1.11 12.43
C ASP A 51 0.89 -0.32 12.60
N GLU A 52 -0.39 -0.57 12.31
CA GLU A 52 -0.99 -1.92 12.31
C GLU A 52 -0.30 -2.86 11.31
N VAL A 53 0.00 -2.37 10.11
CA VAL A 53 0.73 -3.14 9.09
C VAL A 53 2.16 -3.43 9.56
N ALA A 54 2.83 -2.47 10.20
CA ALA A 54 4.18 -2.65 10.74
C ALA A 54 4.21 -3.73 11.83
N GLU A 55 3.24 -3.73 12.74
CA GLU A 55 3.07 -4.78 13.75
C GLU A 55 2.91 -6.16 13.09
N ARG A 56 2.04 -6.24 12.08
CA ARG A 56 1.80 -7.51 11.37
C ARG A 56 3.05 -8.01 10.64
N LEU A 57 3.81 -7.10 10.04
CA LEU A 57 5.09 -7.39 9.39
C LEU A 57 6.13 -7.83 10.41
N GLY A 58 6.21 -7.22 11.60
CA GLY A 58 7.14 -7.63 12.66
C GLY A 58 6.91 -9.07 13.14
N ALA A 59 5.66 -9.54 13.10
CA ALA A 59 5.32 -10.93 13.43
C ALA A 59 5.63 -11.95 12.31
N ASP A 60 6.02 -11.50 11.11
CA ASP A 60 6.36 -12.38 9.98
C ASP A 60 7.82 -12.85 10.09
N PRO A 61 8.11 -14.17 9.99
CA PRO A 61 9.48 -14.69 9.99
C PRO A 61 10.42 -14.05 8.96
N LEU A 62 9.90 -13.53 7.85
CA LEU A 62 10.67 -12.80 6.84
C LEU A 62 11.25 -11.47 7.34
N SER A 63 10.73 -10.96 8.46
CA SER A 63 11.17 -9.71 9.09
C SER A 63 12.25 -9.92 10.15
N ARG A 64 12.79 -11.13 10.29
CA ARG A 64 13.87 -11.39 11.24
C ARG A 64 15.06 -10.46 10.95
N GLY A 65 15.46 -9.68 11.95
CA GLY A 65 16.58 -8.75 11.86
C GLY A 65 16.22 -7.35 11.37
N TRP A 66 14.95 -7.08 11.07
CA TRP A 66 14.48 -5.72 10.77
C TRP A 66 14.37 -4.89 12.04
N SER A 67 14.73 -3.61 11.95
CA SER A 67 14.43 -2.65 13.00
C SER A 67 12.95 -2.25 12.97
N ALA A 68 12.43 -1.74 14.10
CA ALA A 68 11.07 -1.20 14.14
C ALA A 68 10.89 -0.03 13.16
N GLU A 69 11.93 0.78 12.96
CA GLU A 69 11.95 1.88 12.00
C GLU A 69 11.83 1.37 10.55
N ASP A 70 12.59 0.34 10.18
CA ASP A 70 12.51 -0.25 8.84
C ASP A 70 11.15 -0.91 8.58
N LEU A 71 10.57 -1.54 9.59
CA LEU A 71 9.23 -2.13 9.50
C LEU A 71 8.17 -1.06 9.27
N LEU A 72 8.25 0.05 10.00
CA LEU A 72 7.33 1.18 9.82
C LEU A 72 7.53 1.83 8.44
N MET A 73 8.76 1.99 7.99
CA MET A 73 9.07 2.47 6.64
C MET A 73 8.43 1.55 5.58
N LEU A 74 8.61 0.24 5.68
CA LEU A 74 8.04 -0.72 4.74
C LEU A 74 6.50 -0.72 4.78
N ALA A 75 5.91 -0.62 5.97
CA ALA A 75 4.47 -0.52 6.13
C ALA A 75 3.90 0.73 5.44
N ARG A 76 4.54 1.88 5.64
CA ARG A 76 4.18 3.14 4.95
C ARG A 76 4.25 2.99 3.43
N LEU A 77 5.28 2.33 2.90
CA LEU A 77 5.37 2.04 1.45
C LEU A 77 4.18 1.21 0.95
N TYR A 78 3.74 0.20 1.69
CA TYR A 78 2.56 -0.59 1.33
C TYR A 78 1.27 0.23 1.37
N VAL A 79 1.07 1.05 2.40
CA VAL A 79 -0.11 1.90 2.55
C VAL A 79 -0.17 2.97 1.47
N ASP A 80 0.95 3.63 1.17
CA ASP A 80 1.04 4.62 0.09
C ASP A 80 0.77 3.99 -1.28
N HIS A 81 1.36 2.80 -1.54
CA HIS A 81 1.10 2.05 -2.76
C HIS A 81 -0.37 1.65 -2.90
N MET A 82 -1.04 1.29 -1.79
CA MET A 82 -2.47 1.02 -1.77
C MET A 82 -3.27 2.26 -2.19
N VAL A 83 -3.03 3.42 -1.55
CA VAL A 83 -3.74 4.67 -1.87
C VAL A 83 -3.52 5.08 -3.33
N MET A 84 -2.28 4.95 -3.83
CA MET A 84 -1.97 5.20 -5.25
C MET A 84 -2.74 4.24 -6.17
N THR A 85 -2.77 2.95 -5.85
CA THR A 85 -3.43 1.93 -6.67
C THR A 85 -4.94 2.11 -6.73
N VAL A 86 -5.61 2.37 -5.60
CA VAL A 86 -7.06 2.63 -5.59
C VAL A 86 -7.42 3.92 -6.31
N SER A 87 -6.55 4.94 -6.25
CA SER A 87 -6.70 6.17 -7.03
C SER A 87 -6.63 5.90 -8.53
N ALA A 88 -5.70 5.05 -8.96
CA ALA A 88 -5.54 4.67 -10.36
C ALA A 88 -6.73 3.86 -10.87
N TYR A 89 -7.24 2.90 -10.07
CA TYR A 89 -8.47 2.18 -10.42
C TYR A 89 -9.68 3.11 -10.53
N LEU A 90 -9.79 4.08 -9.63
CA LEU A 90 -10.86 5.06 -9.67
C LEU A 90 -10.77 5.94 -10.93
N ALA A 91 -9.56 6.32 -11.36
CA ALA A 91 -9.34 7.08 -12.59
C ALA A 91 -9.65 6.26 -13.85
N ALA A 92 -9.27 4.98 -13.88
CA ALA A 92 -9.60 4.06 -14.97
C ALA A 92 -11.12 3.85 -15.15
N GLY A 93 -11.89 4.00 -14.08
CA GLY A 93 -13.34 3.92 -14.13
C GLY A 93 -13.82 2.56 -14.69
N PRO A 94 -14.79 2.55 -15.62
CA PRO A 94 -15.31 1.31 -16.21
C PRO A 94 -14.46 0.77 -17.37
N ASP A 95 -13.37 1.43 -17.78
CA ASP A 95 -12.55 1.00 -18.92
C ASP A 95 -11.81 -0.31 -18.59
N PRO A 96 -12.12 -1.43 -19.29
CA PRO A 96 -11.50 -2.73 -18.98
C PRO A 96 -10.00 -2.78 -19.28
N GLU A 97 -9.53 -2.04 -20.30
CA GLU A 97 -8.12 -2.02 -20.69
C GLU A 97 -7.30 -1.23 -19.68
N GLU A 98 -7.75 -0.02 -19.31
CA GLU A 98 -7.09 0.78 -18.28
C GLU A 98 -7.11 0.07 -16.92
N TRP A 99 -8.24 -0.55 -16.55
CA TRP A 99 -8.34 -1.33 -15.32
C TRP A 99 -7.35 -2.50 -15.28
N SER A 100 -7.20 -3.22 -16.39
CA SER A 100 -6.23 -4.31 -16.54
C SER A 100 -4.80 -3.79 -16.46
N ALA A 101 -4.51 -2.63 -17.07
CA ALA A 101 -3.22 -1.98 -17.00
C ALA A 101 -2.85 -1.59 -15.56
N VAL A 102 -3.77 -0.97 -14.81
CA VAL A 102 -3.59 -0.64 -13.38
C VAL A 102 -3.28 -1.90 -12.58
N THR A 103 -4.05 -2.98 -12.79
CA THR A 103 -3.85 -4.26 -12.11
C THR A 103 -2.45 -4.84 -12.35
N ARG A 104 -2.01 -4.84 -13.61
CA ARG A 104 -0.68 -5.33 -14.00
C ARG A 104 0.44 -4.49 -13.38
N THR A 105 0.29 -3.17 -13.38
CA THR A 105 1.26 -2.25 -12.78
C THR A 105 1.36 -2.44 -11.27
N ALA A 106 0.22 -2.49 -10.56
CA ALA A 106 0.16 -2.72 -9.13
C ALA A 106 0.83 -4.04 -8.71
N ARG A 107 0.57 -5.13 -9.46
CA ARG A 107 1.25 -6.43 -9.25
C ARG A 107 2.76 -6.32 -9.40
N ARG A 108 3.26 -5.63 -10.44
CA ARG A 108 4.70 -5.46 -10.66
C ARG A 108 5.36 -4.63 -9.57
N GLN A 109 4.73 -3.55 -9.13
CA GLN A 109 5.24 -2.71 -8.04
C GLN A 109 5.28 -3.47 -6.71
N LEU A 110 4.24 -4.22 -6.36
CA LEU A 110 4.25 -5.06 -5.15
C LEU A 110 5.31 -6.17 -5.22
N ARG A 111 5.56 -6.76 -6.39
CA ARG A 111 6.67 -7.70 -6.59
C ARG A 111 8.02 -7.04 -6.35
N LEU A 112 8.20 -5.79 -6.81
CA LEU A 112 9.42 -5.03 -6.59
C LEU A 112 9.62 -4.72 -5.10
N ILE A 113 8.57 -4.24 -4.41
CA ILE A 113 8.60 -3.98 -2.95
C ILE A 113 8.94 -5.27 -2.20
N HIS A 114 8.31 -6.39 -2.55
CA HIS A 114 8.59 -7.68 -1.93
C HIS A 114 10.03 -8.16 -2.17
N ALA A 115 10.54 -8.01 -3.40
CA ALA A 115 11.94 -8.33 -3.71
C ALA A 115 12.91 -7.47 -2.92
N GLY A 116 12.63 -6.17 -2.76
CA GLY A 116 13.38 -5.27 -1.89
C GLY A 116 13.38 -5.75 -0.44
N ARG A 117 12.21 -6.12 0.10
CA ARG A 117 12.09 -6.69 1.45
C ARG A 117 12.96 -7.93 1.64
N LEU A 118 12.99 -8.85 0.69
CA LEU A 118 13.81 -10.07 0.80
C LEU A 118 15.33 -9.80 0.83
N ASN A 119 15.76 -8.66 0.27
CA ASN A 119 17.17 -8.30 0.16
C ASN A 119 17.56 -7.14 1.09
N TRP A 120 16.69 -6.78 2.05
CA TRP A 120 16.98 -5.74 3.01
C TRP A 120 18.09 -6.21 3.94
N ALA A 121 19.29 -5.65 3.75
CA ALA A 121 20.40 -5.79 4.66
C ALA A 121 20.49 -4.49 5.45
N ASP A 122 20.37 -4.58 6.77
CA ASP A 122 20.61 -3.48 7.70
C ASP A 122 21.93 -2.79 7.32
N ALA A 123 21.94 -1.46 7.28
CA ALA A 123 23.05 -0.61 6.85
C ALA A 123 24.22 -0.63 7.86
N ARG A 124 24.55 -1.79 8.42
CA ARG A 124 25.81 -2.02 9.14
C ARG A 124 26.79 -2.68 8.19
N PRO A 125 27.96 -2.05 7.95
CA PRO A 125 28.98 -2.67 7.13
C PRO A 125 29.32 -4.05 7.71
N ARG A 126 29.37 -5.04 6.83
CA ARG A 126 30.01 -6.33 7.15
C ARG A 126 31.48 -6.02 7.38
N THR A 127 31.86 -5.83 8.64
CA THR A 127 33.26 -5.86 9.08
C THR A 127 33.81 -7.27 8.92
#